data_AF-A0A962UGH5-F1
#
_entry.id   AF-A0A962UGH5-F1
#
_cell.length_a   1.000
_cell.length_b   1.000
_cell.length_c   1.000
_cell.angle_alpha   90.00
_cell.angle_beta   90.00
_cell.angle_gamma   90.00
#
_symmetry.space_group_name_H-M   'P 1'
#
loop_
_entity.id
_entity.type
_entity.pdbx_description
1 polymer ?
#
loop_
_entity_poly.entity_id
_entity_poly.type
_entity_poly.pdbx_seq_one_letter_code
_entity_poly.pdbx_strand_id
1 'polypeptide(L)'
;MVLPLALSDGTGVITRHADFPSRHVASRHIDVWCPPENGAGSATRYPVIYMHDGQNLFDPALSFIGVDWGMDEALVRLIRETGRPGAIIVGIWNSPLRLQEYMPQKPLNASGGQRILNRFVEQTGGAPLSDGYLQFLVEE
;
A
#
# COMPACT_ATOMS: atom_id res chain seq x y z
N MET A 1 -10.30 12.02 5.11
CA MET A 1 -10.50 13.15 4.15
C MET A 1 -9.77 12.81 2.86
N VAL A 2 -10.34 13.11 1.68
CA VAL A 2 -9.68 12.82 0.39
C VAL A 2 -8.97 14.08 -0.12
N LEU A 3 -7.67 14.00 -0.38
CA LEU A 3 -6.82 15.12 -0.77
C LEU A 3 -5.99 14.77 -2.02
N PRO A 4 -6.03 15.57 -3.10
CA PRO A 4 -5.03 15.47 -4.15
C PRO A 4 -3.70 16.01 -3.65
N LEU A 5 -2.61 15.28 -3.91
CA LEU A 5 -1.25 15.67 -3.54
C LEU A 5 -0.35 15.58 -4.78
N ALA A 6 0.29 16.68 -5.14
CA ALA A 6 1.32 16.67 -6.15
C ALA A 6 2.58 15.97 -5.60
N LEU A 7 3.16 15.09 -6.41
CA LEU A 7 4.43 14.44 -6.08
C LEU A 7 5.56 15.47 -6.11
N SER A 8 6.50 15.38 -5.16
CA SER A 8 7.55 16.38 -4.97
C SER A 8 8.55 16.50 -6.12
N ASP A 9 8.66 15.45 -6.95
CA ASP A 9 9.45 15.38 -8.18
C ASP A 9 8.70 15.89 -9.43
N GLY A 10 7.42 16.24 -9.28
CA GLY A 10 6.56 16.75 -10.35
C GLY A 10 6.07 15.71 -11.36
N THR A 11 6.20 14.42 -11.07
CA THR A 11 5.82 13.33 -12.00
C THR A 11 4.32 13.06 -12.05
N GLY A 12 3.56 13.53 -11.07
CA GLY A 12 2.12 13.31 -11.03
C GLY A 12 1.40 13.83 -9.80
N VAL A 13 0.16 13.37 -9.65
CA VAL A 13 -0.70 13.65 -8.51
C VAL A 13 -1.25 12.33 -8.00
N ILE A 14 -1.19 12.13 -6.69
CA ILE A 14 -1.88 11.04 -5.99
C ILE A 14 -3.14 11.58 -5.30
N THR A 15 -4.12 10.70 -5.13
CA THR A 15 -5.27 10.97 -4.27
C THR A 15 -5.06 10.26 -2.94
N ARG A 16 -4.84 11.02 -1.87
CA ARG A 16 -4.71 10.49 -0.50
C ARG A 16 -6.06 10.44 0.19
N HIS A 17 -6.45 9.25 0.61
CA HIS A 17 -7.47 9.03 1.63
C HIS A 17 -6.79 9.06 3.00
N ALA A 18 -6.73 10.24 3.61
CA ALA A 18 -6.11 10.43 4.92
C ALA A 18 -6.95 9.78 6.02
N ASP A 19 -6.25 9.06 6.90
CA ASP A 19 -6.78 8.32 8.06
C ASP A 19 -8.02 7.50 7.72
N PHE A 20 -7.92 6.70 6.66
CA PHE A 20 -8.98 5.80 6.23
C PHE A 20 -9.38 4.91 7.42
N PRO A 21 -10.65 4.96 7.87
CA PRO A 21 -11.12 4.20 9.01
C PRO A 21 -11.29 2.73 8.62
N SER A 22 -11.03 1.83 9.57
CA SER A 22 -11.23 0.39 9.37
C SER A 22 -11.88 -0.23 10.60
N ARG A 23 -12.69 -1.26 10.40
CA ARG A 23 -13.21 -2.09 11.52
C ARG A 23 -12.24 -3.21 11.93
N HIS A 24 -11.21 -3.47 11.13
CA HIS A 24 -10.29 -4.60 11.31
C HIS A 24 -8.90 -4.19 11.78
N VAL A 25 -8.45 -2.99 11.43
CA VAL A 25 -7.11 -2.48 11.76
C VAL A 25 -7.15 -1.01 12.19
N ALA A 26 -6.03 -0.51 12.74
CA ALA A 26 -5.88 0.92 12.98
C ALA A 26 -5.98 1.71 11.66
N SER A 27 -6.58 2.91 11.77
CA SER A 27 -6.67 3.86 10.67
C SER A 27 -5.30 4.16 10.06
N ARG A 28 -5.27 4.30 8.74
CA ARG A 28 -4.05 4.52 7.97
C ARG A 28 -4.34 5.33 6.72
N HIS A 29 -3.31 5.92 6.13
CA HIS A 29 -3.47 6.58 4.84
C HIS A 29 -3.54 5.55 3.72
N ILE A 30 -4.36 5.82 2.71
CA ILE A 30 -4.38 5.08 1.45
C ILE A 30 -4.12 6.08 0.32
N ASP A 31 -3.07 5.82 -0.45
CA ASP A 31 -2.71 6.65 -1.60
C ASP A 31 -3.10 5.95 -2.90
N VAL A 32 -3.84 6.64 -3.75
CA VAL A 32 -4.26 6.13 -5.05
C VAL A 32 -3.59 6.93 -6.14
N TRP A 33 -2.77 6.25 -6.93
CA TRP A 33 -2.20 6.78 -8.16
C TRP A 33 -2.97 6.23 -9.36
N CYS A 34 -3.35 7.13 -10.26
CA CYS A 34 -4.01 6.78 -11.51
C CYS A 34 -3.11 7.11 -12.69
N PRO A 35 -3.08 6.26 -13.74
CA PRO A 35 -2.42 6.59 -15.00
C PRO A 35 -2.93 7.92 -15.55
N PRO A 36 -2.08 8.71 -16.23
CA PRO A 36 -2.53 9.90 -16.95
C PRO A 36 -3.68 9.56 -17.91
N GLU A 37 -4.65 10.46 -18.04
CA GLU A 37 -5.70 10.29 -19.03
C GLU A 37 -5.13 10.50 -20.43
N ASN A 38 -5.16 9.46 -21.27
CA ASN A 38 -4.56 9.49 -22.61
C ASN A 38 -5.57 9.93 -23.70
N GLY A 39 -6.59 10.72 -23.34
CA GLY A 39 -7.68 11.10 -24.26
C GLY A 39 -8.66 9.97 -24.62
N ALA A 40 -8.46 8.75 -24.11
CA ALA A 40 -9.48 7.71 -24.09
C ALA A 40 -10.45 8.04 -22.95
N GLY A 41 -11.66 8.52 -23.29
CA GLY A 41 -12.64 9.03 -22.31
C GLY A 41 -13.01 8.08 -21.17
N SER A 42 -13.97 8.50 -20.33
CA SER A 42 -14.30 7.95 -19.00
C SER A 42 -14.70 6.45 -18.89
N ALA A 43 -14.52 5.65 -19.95
CA ALA A 43 -14.85 4.23 -20.01
C ALA A 43 -13.63 3.28 -19.91
N THR A 44 -12.40 3.81 -19.85
CA THR A 44 -11.20 2.96 -19.77
C THR A 44 -11.15 2.24 -18.42
N ARG A 45 -11.11 0.89 -18.46
CA ARG A 45 -10.91 0.06 -17.26
C ARG A 45 -9.43 -0.25 -17.08
N TYR A 46 -8.93 -0.03 -15.88
CA TYR A 46 -7.55 -0.32 -15.50
C TYR A 46 -7.51 -1.52 -14.56
N PRO A 47 -6.52 -2.42 -14.70
CA PRO A 47 -6.18 -3.32 -13.61
C PRO A 47 -5.74 -2.52 -12.38
N VAL A 48 -5.95 -3.07 -11.19
CA VAL A 48 -5.58 -2.44 -9.92
C VAL A 48 -4.49 -3.26 -9.24
N ILE A 49 -3.43 -2.59 -8.81
CA ILE A 49 -2.34 -3.18 -8.03
C ILE A 49 -2.42 -2.60 -6.62
N TYR A 50 -2.69 -3.48 -5.64
CA TYR A 50 -2.61 -3.12 -4.23
C TYR A 50 -1.19 -3.38 -3.73
N MET A 51 -0.58 -2.36 -3.12
CA MET A 51 0.80 -2.41 -2.67
C MET A 51 0.90 -2.02 -1.20
N HIS A 52 1.62 -2.82 -0.42
CA HIS A 52 1.95 -2.52 0.97
C HIS A 52 2.99 -1.41 1.07
N ASP A 53 3.11 -0.80 2.25
CA ASP A 53 4.08 0.27 2.52
C ASP A 53 3.91 1.48 1.60
N GLY A 54 2.65 1.88 1.40
CA GLY A 54 2.21 2.93 0.47
C GLY A 54 2.99 4.24 0.52
N GLN A 55 3.51 4.62 1.68
CA GLN A 55 4.31 5.83 1.85
C GLN A 55 5.63 5.82 1.07
N ASN A 56 6.11 4.64 0.68
CA ASN A 56 7.38 4.48 -0.04
C ASN A 56 7.21 4.45 -1.56
N LEU A 57 5.98 4.55 -2.10
CA LEU A 57 5.75 4.18 -3.50
C LEU A 57 6.04 5.28 -4.53
N PHE A 58 5.78 6.54 -4.18
CA PHE A 58 5.63 7.61 -5.18
C PHE A 58 6.38 8.90 -4.87
N ASP A 59 6.64 9.20 -3.58
CA ASP A 59 7.21 10.48 -3.21
C ASP A 59 8.41 10.26 -2.27
N PRO A 60 9.62 10.65 -2.69
CA PRO A 60 10.80 10.50 -1.86
C PRO A 60 10.67 11.26 -0.54
N ALA A 61 9.93 12.38 -0.49
CA ALA A 61 9.68 13.15 0.72
C ALA A 61 8.83 12.41 1.77
N LEU A 62 8.09 11.38 1.35
CA LEU A 62 7.24 10.56 2.22
C LEU A 62 7.85 9.18 2.52
N SER A 63 8.84 8.79 1.72
CA SER A 63 9.52 7.51 1.84
C SER A 63 10.34 7.39 3.13
N PHE A 64 10.49 6.16 3.62
CA PHE A 64 11.18 5.88 4.88
C PHE A 64 12.67 6.27 4.89
N ILE A 65 13.36 6.16 3.74
CA ILE A 65 14.79 6.46 3.61
C ILE A 65 15.10 7.70 2.75
N GLY A 66 14.08 8.46 2.37
CA GLY A 66 14.24 9.60 1.44
C GLY A 66 14.41 9.19 -0.03
N VAL A 67 14.20 7.92 -0.35
CA VAL A 67 14.14 7.37 -1.70
C VAL A 67 12.89 6.50 -1.78
N ASP A 68 11.98 6.86 -2.67
CA ASP A 68 10.79 6.09 -2.97
C ASP A 68 11.09 4.96 -3.97
N TRP A 69 10.09 4.13 -4.24
CA TRP A 69 10.23 2.97 -5.12
C TRP A 69 10.00 3.31 -6.59
N GLY A 70 9.58 4.54 -6.92
CA GLY A 70 9.42 5.06 -8.27
C GLY A 70 8.33 4.35 -9.07
N MET A 71 7.19 4.07 -8.43
CA MET A 71 6.14 3.24 -9.03
C MET A 71 5.37 3.98 -10.13
N ASP A 72 5.15 5.28 -9.97
CA ASP A 72 4.51 6.12 -10.97
C ASP A 72 5.39 6.26 -12.23
N GLU A 73 6.70 6.49 -12.10
CA GLU A 73 7.59 6.59 -13.25
C GLU A 73 7.77 5.25 -13.94
N ALA A 74 7.80 4.15 -13.19
CA ALA A 74 7.81 2.80 -13.74
C ALA A 74 6.57 2.55 -14.62
N LEU A 75 5.36 2.92 -14.15
CA LEU A 75 4.14 2.75 -14.93
C LEU A 75 4.03 3.75 -16.09
N VAL A 76 4.44 5.01 -15.92
CA VAL A 76 4.50 5.98 -17.02
C VAL A 76 5.45 5.49 -18.12
N ARG A 77 6.61 4.94 -17.75
CA ARG A 77 7.55 4.34 -18.72
C ARG A 77 6.91 3.14 -19.43
N LEU A 78 6.26 2.23 -18.71
CA LEU A 78 5.55 1.09 -19.29
C LEU A 78 4.48 1.53 -20.31
N ILE A 79 3.68 2.55 -19.97
CA ILE A 79 2.65 3.10 -20.86
C ILE A 79 3.29 3.64 -22.14
N ARG A 80 4.35 4.45 -22.01
CA ARG A 80 5.06 5.04 -23.16
C ARG A 80 5.69 3.98 -24.07
N GLU A 81 6.31 2.95 -23.50
CA GLU A 81 7.04 1.93 -24.27
C GLU A 81 6.11 0.90 -24.92
N THR A 82 4.98 0.57 -24.30
CA THR A 82 4.11 -0.52 -24.76
C THR A 82 2.80 -0.06 -25.40
N GLY A 83 2.42 1.21 -25.20
CA GLY A 83 1.11 1.74 -25.58
C GLY A 83 -0.07 1.13 -24.80
N ARG A 84 0.21 0.33 -23.76
CA ARG A 84 -0.82 -0.24 -22.88
C ARG A 84 -1.34 0.83 -21.90
N PRO A 85 -2.59 0.70 -21.41
CA PRO A 85 -3.17 1.71 -20.52
C PRO A 85 -2.48 1.84 -19.15
N GLY A 86 -1.66 0.87 -18.73
CA GLY A 86 -1.05 0.87 -17.39
C GLY A 86 -1.97 0.23 -16.35
N ALA A 87 -1.86 0.69 -15.09
CA ALA A 87 -2.62 0.18 -13.95
C ALA A 87 -2.86 1.27 -12.91
N ILE A 88 -3.94 1.16 -12.13
CA ILE A 88 -4.12 1.96 -10.91
C ILE A 88 -3.28 1.32 -9.81
N ILE A 89 -2.60 2.14 -9.02
CA ILE A 89 -1.87 1.68 -7.84
C ILE A 89 -2.58 2.19 -6.59
N VAL A 90 -2.88 1.27 -5.68
CA VAL A 90 -3.43 1.57 -4.35
C VAL A 90 -2.35 1.24 -3.33
N GLY A 91 -1.68 2.28 -2.83
CA GLY A 91 -0.65 2.22 -1.81
C GLY A 91 -1.26 2.23 -0.41
N ILE A 92 -1.19 1.11 0.29
CA ILE A 92 -1.66 0.96 1.67
C ILE A 92 -0.51 1.28 2.62
N TRP A 93 -0.61 2.39 3.34
CA TRP A 93 0.42 2.76 4.30
C TRP A 93 0.53 1.72 5.40
N ASN A 94 1.76 1.48 5.84
CA ASN A 94 1.96 0.67 7.04
C ASN A 94 1.59 1.45 8.30
N SER A 95 1.55 0.75 9.43
CA SER A 95 1.38 1.34 10.75
C SER A 95 2.59 1.00 11.63
N PRO A 96 2.69 1.57 12.86
CA PRO A 96 3.66 1.09 13.85
C PRO A 96 3.56 -0.40 14.16
N LEU A 97 2.42 -1.03 13.84
CA LEU A 97 2.18 -2.47 14.00
C LEU A 97 2.56 -3.28 12.74
N ARG A 98 3.29 -2.71 11.76
CA ARG A 98 3.66 -3.33 10.48
C ARG A 98 4.07 -4.80 10.60
N LEU A 99 4.95 -5.13 11.55
CA LEU A 99 5.41 -6.51 11.74
C LEU A 99 4.27 -7.44 12.21
N GLN A 100 3.39 -6.96 13.07
CA GLN A 100 2.20 -7.69 13.53
C GLN A 100 1.18 -7.86 12.41
N GLU A 101 0.96 -6.82 11.61
CA GLU A 101 -0.01 -6.82 10.51
C GLU A 101 0.43 -7.66 9.31
N TYR A 102 1.73 -7.73 8.99
CA TYR A 102 2.20 -8.41 7.77
C TYR A 102 2.67 -9.84 8.02
N MET A 103 3.04 -10.19 9.25
CA MET A 103 3.53 -11.53 9.57
C MET A 103 2.39 -12.55 9.50
N PRO A 104 2.48 -13.63 8.70
CA PRO A 104 1.43 -14.63 8.58
C PRO A 104 1.06 -15.26 9.93
N GLN A 105 -0.18 -15.07 10.35
CA GLN A 105 -0.69 -15.52 11.65
C GLN A 105 -0.90 -17.04 11.69
N LYS A 106 -1.43 -17.62 10.60
CA LYS A 106 -1.71 -19.06 10.53
C LYS A 106 -0.48 -19.94 10.80
N PRO A 107 0.70 -19.71 10.18
CA PRO A 107 1.90 -20.48 10.50
C PRO A 107 2.39 -20.31 11.94
N LEU A 108 2.26 -19.12 12.54
CA LEU A 108 2.65 -18.88 13.93
C LEU A 108 1.76 -19.65 14.92
N ASN A 109 0.48 -19.80 14.59
CA ASN A 109 -0.50 -20.53 15.40
C ASN A 109 -0.51 -22.04 15.15
N ALA A 110 0.26 -22.54 14.18
CA ALA A 110 0.31 -23.97 13.87
C ALA A 110 1.03 -24.78 14.96
N SER A 111 0.73 -26.08 15.04
CA SER A 111 1.44 -27.02 15.92
C SER A 111 2.94 -27.01 15.61
N GLY A 112 3.77 -26.64 16.59
CA GLY A 112 5.22 -26.45 16.42
C GLY A 112 5.66 -24.99 16.24
N GLY A 113 4.73 -24.07 16.00
CA GLY A 113 4.97 -22.63 15.86
C GLY A 113 5.22 -21.89 17.17
N GLN A 114 4.89 -22.49 18.32
CA GLN A 114 4.89 -21.81 19.62
C GLN A 114 6.20 -21.09 19.96
N ARG A 115 7.36 -21.69 19.66
CA ARG A 115 8.65 -21.06 19.92
C ARG A 115 8.87 -19.81 19.06
N ILE A 116 8.39 -19.83 17.82
CA ILE A 116 8.48 -18.70 16.89
C ILE A 116 7.48 -17.63 17.33
N LEU A 117 6.26 -18.02 17.70
CA LEU A 117 5.24 -17.11 18.22
C LEU A 117 5.72 -16.38 19.49
N ASN A 118 6.31 -17.09 20.45
CA ASN A 118 6.84 -16.46 21.67
C ASN A 118 7.90 -15.41 21.34
N ARG A 119 8.87 -15.76 20.47
CA ARG A 119 9.89 -14.82 20.01
C ARG A 119 9.27 -13.62 19.28
N PHE A 120 8.27 -13.87 18.45
CA PHE A 120 7.56 -12.83 17.72
C PHE A 120 6.90 -11.83 18.69
N VAL A 121 6.21 -12.32 19.71
CA VAL A 121 5.57 -11.49 20.74
C VAL A 121 6.62 -10.71 21.54
N GLU A 122 7.72 -11.36 21.94
CA GLU A 122 8.84 -10.69 22.63
C GLU A 122 9.45 -9.55 21.78
N GLN A 123 9.59 -9.77 20.47
CA GLN A 123 10.18 -8.79 19.55
C GLN A 123 9.24 -7.64 19.20
N THR A 124 7.95 -7.91 19.06
CA THR A 124 6.97 -6.93 18.54
C THR A 124 6.09 -6.32 19.61
N GLY A 125 6.13 -6.85 20.85
CA GLY A 125 5.30 -6.40 21.97
C GLY A 125 3.82 -6.80 21.84
N GLY A 126 3.46 -7.66 20.87
CA GLY A 126 2.08 -8.01 20.61
C GLY A 126 1.91 -9.31 19.81
N ALA A 127 0.67 -9.77 19.71
CA ALA A 127 0.31 -10.92 18.88
C ALA A 127 0.34 -10.55 17.39
N PRO A 128 0.49 -11.52 16.47
CA PRO A 128 0.24 -11.27 15.05
C PRO A 128 -1.21 -10.82 14.81
N LEU A 129 -1.38 -9.91 13.86
CA LEU A 129 -2.65 -9.24 13.51
C LEU A 129 -3.01 -9.41 12.01
N SER A 130 -2.32 -10.30 11.30
CA SER A 130 -2.41 -10.37 9.83
C SER A 130 -3.74 -10.87 9.30
N ASP A 131 -4.52 -11.63 10.06
CA ASP A 131 -5.87 -11.99 9.63
C ASP A 131 -6.79 -10.75 9.57
N GLY A 132 -6.64 -9.82 10.53
CA GLY A 132 -7.37 -8.53 10.52
C GLY A 132 -6.88 -7.62 9.39
N TYR A 133 -5.57 -7.58 9.14
CA TYR A 133 -5.04 -6.86 7.99
C TYR A 133 -5.54 -7.43 6.66
N LEU A 134 -5.64 -8.75 6.52
CA LEU A 134 -6.18 -9.38 5.33
C LEU A 134 -7.68 -9.08 5.13
N GLN A 135 -8.47 -9.06 6.21
CA GLN A 135 -9.88 -8.65 6.14
C GLN A 135 -10.03 -7.20 5.69
N PHE A 136 -9.19 -6.29 6.20
CA PHE A 136 -9.13 -4.91 5.72
C PHE A 136 -8.93 -4.84 4.21
N LEU A 137 -7.95 -5.56 3.66
CA LEU A 137 -7.64 -5.52 2.22
C LEU A 137 -8.75 -6.07 1.30
N VAL A 138 -9.61 -6.94 1.84
CA VAL A 138 -10.60 -7.68 1.05
C VAL A 138 -12.00 -7.11 1.19
N GLU A 139 -12.32 -6.56 2.36
CA GLU A 139 -13.68 -6.13 2.70
C GLU A 139 -13.87 -4.61 2.76
N GLU A 140 -12.80 -3.82 2.69
CA GLU A 140 -12.82 -2.34 2.82
C GLU A 140 -12.00 -1.64 1.73
#